data_AF-A0A926UG57-F1
#
_entry.id   AF-A0A926UG57-F1
#
_cell.length_a   1.000
_cell.length_b   1.000
_cell.length_c   1.000
_cell.angle_alpha   90.00
_cell.angle_beta   90.00
_cell.angle_gamma   90.00
#
_symmetry.space_group_name_H-M   'P 1'
#
loop_
_entity.id
_entity.type
_entity.pdbx_description
1 polymer ?
#
loop_
_entity_poly.entity_id
_entity_poly.type
_entity_poly.pdbx_seq_one_letter_code
_entity_poly.pdbx_strand_id
1 'polypeptide(L)'
;MDEIVRKLAALGLPGVMLVVTMAFSGFAGAAAITTALAALGGPFGMLGGIGLLGIAGLVADALSKYGIDFLLAGVYAERRKNESKESLAREIDSLPISLELKLKLKDSL
;
A
#
# COMPACT_ATOMS: atom_id res chain seq x y z
N MET A 1 22.14 10.30 14.35
CA MET A 1 21.69 9.64 13.11
C MET A 1 20.81 8.44 13.42
N ASP A 2 21.21 7.60 14.37
CA ASP A 2 20.54 6.33 14.72
C ASP A 2 19.08 6.50 15.16
N GLU A 3 18.74 7.59 15.85
CA GLU A 3 17.37 7.82 16.30
C GLU A 3 16.41 8.11 15.12
N ILE A 4 16.85 8.89 14.12
CA ILE A 4 16.05 9.20 12.93
C ILE A 4 15.87 7.93 12.09
N VAL A 5 16.95 7.16 11.90
CA VAL A 5 16.90 5.88 11.17
C VAL A 5 15.95 4.91 11.87
N ARG A 6 16.00 4.81 13.20
CA ARG A 6 15.09 3.97 13.98
C ARG A 6 13.63 4.42 13.88
N LYS A 7 13.37 5.73 13.92
CA LYS A 7 12.00 6.28 13.74
C LYS A 7 11.47 6.02 12.32
N LEU A 8 12.30 6.18 11.30
CA LEU A 8 11.93 5.88 9.91
C LEU A 8 11.72 4.39 9.68
N ALA A 9 12.57 3.54 10.26
CA ALA A 9 12.41 2.09 10.22
C ALA A 9 11.10 1.65 10.91
N ALA A 10 10.73 2.29 12.02
CA ALA A 10 9.45 2.05 12.69
C ALA A 10 8.23 2.45 11.83
N LEU A 11 8.41 3.41 10.91
CA LEU A 11 7.36 3.82 9.97
C LEU A 11 7.32 2.93 8.72
N GLY A 12 8.33 2.08 8.49
CA GLY A 12 8.39 1.13 7.39
C GLY A 12 8.42 1.79 6.00
N LEU A 13 7.72 1.17 5.04
CA LEU A 13 7.64 1.64 3.65
C LEU A 13 7.18 3.10 3.53
N PRO A 14 6.16 3.59 4.28
CA PRO A 14 5.81 5.01 4.30
C PRO A 14 6.97 5.95 4.66
N GLY A 15 7.80 5.57 5.63
CA GLY A 15 8.97 6.37 6.02
C GLY A 15 9.99 6.48 4.89
N VAL A 16 10.24 5.38 4.19
CA VAL A 16 11.13 5.36 3.02
C VAL A 16 10.57 6.24 1.90
N MET A 17 9.27 6.12 1.57
CA MET A 17 8.64 6.94 0.52
C MET A 17 8.76 8.43 0.80
N LEU A 18 8.53 8.85 2.05
CA LEU A 18 8.63 10.25 2.45
C LEU A 18 10.07 10.76 2.27
N VAL A 19 11.08 10.04 2.77
CA VAL A 19 12.49 10.45 2.69
C VAL A 19 12.98 10.53 1.25
N VAL A 20 12.63 9.55 0.42
CA VAL A 20 12.97 9.56 -1.00
C VAL A 20 12.35 10.78 -1.69
N THR A 21 11.08 11.07 -1.42
CA THR A 21 10.41 12.24 -2.01
C THR A 21 11.02 13.55 -1.55
N MET A 22 11.38 13.66 -0.26
CA MET A 22 12.09 14.81 0.30
C MET A 22 13.44 15.03 -0.40
N ALA A 23 14.19 13.96 -0.68
CA ALA A 23 15.48 14.05 -1.36
C ALA A 23 15.38 14.65 -2.77
N PHE A 24 14.26 14.45 -3.48
CA PHE A 24 14.01 15.04 -4.80
C PHE A 24 13.42 16.46 -4.75
N SER A 25 13.03 16.96 -3.57
CA SER A 25 12.34 18.26 -3.44
C SER A 25 13.27 19.48 -3.60
N GLY A 26 14.57 19.33 -3.38
CA GLY A 26 15.53 20.44 -3.35
C GLY A 26 15.41 21.37 -2.13
N PHE A 27 14.45 21.10 -1.22
CA PHE A 27 14.25 21.85 0.01
C PHE A 27 14.85 21.12 1.22
N ALA A 28 14.96 21.82 2.36
CA ALA A 28 15.42 21.25 3.62
C ALA A 28 14.43 21.52 4.77
N GLY A 29 14.49 20.69 5.80
CA GLY A 29 13.68 20.85 7.01
C GLY A 29 12.18 20.76 6.76
N ALA A 30 11.40 21.64 7.40
CA ALA A 30 9.93 21.62 7.30
C ALA A 30 9.42 21.83 5.86
N ALA A 31 10.12 22.64 5.06
CA ALA A 31 9.76 22.87 3.66
C ALA A 31 9.90 21.59 2.80
N ALA A 32 10.89 20.75 3.08
CA ALA A 32 11.04 19.46 2.41
C ALA A 32 9.88 18.51 2.75
N ILE A 33 9.44 18.50 4.01
CA ILE A 33 8.32 17.65 4.46
C ILE A 33 7.02 18.10 3.78
N THR A 34 6.73 19.39 3.80
CA THR A 34 5.47 19.91 3.23
C THR A 34 5.41 19.72 1.72
N THR A 35 6.52 19.96 1.02
CA THR A 35 6.61 19.76 -0.44
C THR A 35 6.54 18.28 -0.81
N ALA A 36 7.21 17.40 -0.05
CA ALA A 36 7.12 15.96 -0.27
C ALA A 36 5.71 15.41 -0.03
N LEU A 37 5.03 15.82 1.04
CA LEU A 37 3.64 15.43 1.28
C LEU A 37 2.70 15.97 0.21
N ALA A 38 2.88 17.22 -0.22
CA ALA A 38 2.10 17.78 -1.31
C ALA A 38 2.33 17.04 -2.63
N ALA A 39 3.58 16.66 -2.93
CA ALA A 39 3.93 15.88 -4.10
C ALA A 39 3.32 14.47 -4.06
N LEU A 40 3.41 13.79 -2.91
CA LEU A 40 2.81 12.46 -2.71
C LEU A 40 1.28 12.49 -2.81
N GLY A 41 0.64 13.56 -2.34
CA GLY A 41 -0.81 13.70 -2.40
C GLY A 41 -1.36 14.23 -3.73
N GLY A 42 -0.49 14.66 -4.65
CA GLY A 42 -0.86 15.20 -5.95
C GLY A 42 -1.92 16.31 -5.83
N PRO A 43 -3.09 16.18 -6.48
CA PRO A 43 -4.12 17.23 -6.51
C PRO A 43 -4.72 17.52 -5.12
N PHE A 44 -4.63 16.58 -4.17
CA PHE A 44 -5.14 16.75 -2.81
C PHE A 44 -4.09 17.38 -1.86
N GLY A 45 -2.91 17.74 -2.39
CA GLY A 45 -1.83 18.37 -1.65
C GLY A 45 -1.41 17.57 -0.43
N MET A 46 -1.01 18.26 0.64
CA MET A 46 -0.46 17.63 1.85
C MET A 46 -1.43 16.62 2.50
N LEU A 47 -2.74 16.91 2.52
CA LEU A 47 -3.74 16.01 3.10
C LEU A 47 -3.80 14.69 2.33
N GLY A 48 -3.72 14.76 0.99
CA GLY A 48 -3.58 13.58 0.14
C GLY A 48 -2.34 12.77 0.47
N GLY A 49 -1.20 13.44 0.68
CA GLY A 49 0.07 12.78 0.99
C GLY A 49 0.02 12.05 2.32
N ILE A 50 -0.56 12.67 3.36
CA ILE A 50 -0.77 12.03 4.65
C ILE A 50 -1.70 10.82 4.51
N GLY A 51 -2.81 10.97 3.78
CA GLY A 51 -3.75 9.87 3.52
C GLY A 51 -3.08 8.70 2.80
N LEU A 52 -2.32 8.99 1.74
CA LEU A 52 -1.58 7.99 0.97
C LEU A 52 -0.56 7.24 1.84
N LEU A 53 0.25 7.95 2.62
CA LEU A 53 1.22 7.33 3.51
C LEU A 53 0.55 6.50 4.61
N GLY A 54 -0.60 6.95 5.13
CA GLY A 54 -1.40 6.20 6.08
C GLY A 54 -1.89 4.87 5.50
N ILE A 55 -2.52 4.91 4.33
CA ILE A 55 -3.01 3.70 3.63
C ILE A 55 -1.85 2.79 3.26
N ALA A 56 -0.78 3.33 2.68
CA ALA A 56 0.42 2.57 2.34
C ALA A 56 1.02 1.88 3.58
N GLY A 57 0.97 2.54 4.74
CA GLY A 57 1.42 1.96 6.01
C GLY A 57 0.55 0.79 6.44
N LEU A 58 -0.77 0.93 6.40
CA LEU A 58 -1.70 -0.15 6.73
C LEU A 58 -1.55 -1.36 5.80
N VAL A 59 -1.42 -1.10 4.48
CA VAL A 59 -1.22 -2.16 3.48
C VAL A 59 0.14 -2.84 3.70
N ALA A 60 1.20 -2.07 3.96
CA ALA A 60 2.54 -2.62 4.22
C ALA A 60 2.55 -3.48 5.49
N ASP A 61 1.87 -3.06 6.56
CA ASP A 61 1.73 -3.83 7.80
C ASP A 61 0.96 -5.14 7.55
N ALA A 62 -0.17 -5.07 6.84
CA ALA A 62 -0.96 -6.25 6.48
C ALA A 62 -0.17 -7.24 5.60
N LEU A 63 0.56 -6.73 4.59
CA LEU A 63 1.42 -7.55 3.74
C LEU A 63 2.55 -8.20 4.55
N SER A 64 3.16 -7.46 5.48
CA SER A 64 4.26 -7.96 6.31
C SER A 64 3.80 -9.03 7.30
N LYS A 65 2.57 -8.93 7.82
CA LYS A 65 2.02 -9.87 8.81
C LYS A 65 1.41 -11.12 8.18
N TYR A 66 0.68 -10.97 7.08
CA TYR A 66 -0.17 -12.04 6.54
C TYR A 66 0.27 -12.54 5.16
N GLY A 67 1.17 -11.81 4.48
CA GLY A 67 1.55 -12.10 3.11
C GLY A 67 0.45 -11.77 2.10
N ILE A 68 0.80 -11.82 0.82
CA ILE A 68 -0.11 -11.43 -0.27
C ILE A 68 -1.27 -12.42 -0.46
N ASP A 69 -1.03 -13.71 -0.21
CA ASP A 69 -2.03 -14.77 -0.39
C ASP A 69 -3.25 -14.56 0.50
N PHE A 70 -3.02 -14.34 1.80
CA PHE A 70 -4.10 -14.12 2.76
C PHE A 70 -4.83 -12.80 2.53
N LEU A 71 -4.08 -11.75 2.15
CA LEU A 71 -4.65 -10.43 1.90
C LEU A 71 -5.60 -10.46 0.70
N LEU A 72 -5.18 -11.08 -0.40
CA LEU A 72 -6.03 -11.25 -1.58
C LEU A 72 -7.24 -12.16 -1.28
N ALA A 73 -7.04 -13.28 -0.57
CA ALA A 73 -8.14 -14.15 -0.19
C ALA A 73 -9.19 -13.41 0.65
N GLY A 74 -8.76 -12.60 1.63
CA GLY A 74 -9.65 -11.77 2.45
C GLY A 74 -10.42 -10.74 1.64
N VAL A 75 -9.78 -10.07 0.68
CA VAL A 75 -10.44 -9.10 -0.22
C VAL A 75 -11.51 -9.78 -1.06
N TYR A 76 -11.19 -10.93 -1.66
CA TYR A 76 -12.15 -11.67 -2.50
C TYR A 76 -13.29 -12.28 -1.68
N ALA A 77 -13.03 -12.74 -0.46
CA ALA A 77 -14.06 -13.23 0.46
C ALA A 77 -15.03 -12.11 0.86
N GLU A 78 -14.55 -10.88 1.08
CA GLU A 78 -15.43 -9.75 1.39
C GLU A 78 -16.26 -9.32 0.17
N ARG A 79 -15.64 -9.27 -1.02
CA ARG A 79 -16.34 -8.94 -2.27
C ARG A 79 -17.39 -9.97 -2.66
N ARG A 80 -17.17 -11.25 -2.31
CA ARG A 80 -18.12 -12.34 -2.55
C ARG A 80 -19.49 -12.11 -1.92
N LYS A 81 -19.60 -11.28 -0.88
CA LYS A 81 -20.87 -10.90 -0.25
C LYS A 81 -21.76 -10.06 -1.16
N ASN A 82 -21.16 -9.30 -2.08
CA ASN A 82 -21.86 -8.35 -2.96
C ASN A 82 -21.78 -8.73 -4.45
N GLU A 83 -20.87 -9.65 -4.82
CA GLU A 83 -20.58 -10.02 -6.22
C GLU A 83 -20.69 -11.54 -6.47
N SER A 84 -21.03 -11.92 -7.72
CA SER A 84 -21.18 -13.33 -8.11
C SER A 84 -19.84 -14.05 -8.26
N LYS A 85 -19.85 -15.39 -8.14
CA LYS A 85 -18.64 -16.22 -8.13
C LYS A 85 -17.96 -16.15 -9.48
N GLU A 86 -18.77 -16.18 -10.51
CA GLU A 86 -18.38 -16.22 -11.91
C GLU A 86 -17.76 -14.88 -12.33
N SER A 87 -18.21 -13.77 -11.75
CA SER A 87 -17.58 -12.45 -11.94
C SER A 87 -16.18 -12.43 -11.34
N LEU A 88 -16.07 -12.79 -10.06
CA LEU A 88 -14.80 -12.78 -9.34
C LEU A 88 -13.79 -13.80 -9.90
N ALA A 89 -14.25 -14.98 -10.32
CA ALA A 89 -13.37 -15.99 -10.92
C ALA A 89 -12.78 -15.52 -12.26
N ARG A 90 -13.57 -14.82 -13.10
CA ARG A 90 -13.07 -14.21 -14.35
C ARG A 90 -12.08 -13.09 -14.08
N GLU A 91 -12.31 -12.30 -13.03
CA GLU A 91 -11.37 -11.28 -12.60
C GLU A 91 -10.04 -11.89 -12.13
N ILE A 92 -10.07 -12.93 -11.29
CA ILE A 92 -8.86 -13.65 -10.83
C ILE A 92 -8.06 -14.21 -12.02
N ASP A 93 -8.74 -14.69 -13.06
CA ASP A 93 -8.06 -15.20 -14.26
C ASP A 93 -7.30 -14.13 -15.03
N SER A 94 -7.80 -12.89 -15.04
CA SER A 94 -7.15 -11.78 -15.75
C SER A 94 -5.98 -11.17 -14.97
N LEU A 95 -5.85 -11.47 -13.67
CA LEU A 95 -4.76 -10.94 -12.85
C LEU A 95 -3.39 -11.51 -13.29
N PRO A 96 -2.33 -10.67 -13.34
CA PRO A 96 -0.96 -11.10 -13.64
C PRO A 96 -0.28 -11.72 -12.39
N ILE A 97 -0.89 -12.76 -11.81
CA ILE A 97 -0.38 -13.50 -10.64
C ILE A 97 -0.13 -14.98 -10.99
N SER A 98 0.58 -15.69 -10.11
CA SER A 98 0.93 -17.10 -10.31
C SER A 98 -0.33 -17.98 -10.41
N LEU A 99 -0.24 -19.07 -11.19
CA LEU A 99 -1.35 -20.02 -11.34
C LEU A 99 -1.76 -20.63 -10.01
N GLU A 100 -0.79 -20.95 -9.14
CA GLU A 100 -1.05 -21.48 -7.80
C GLU A 100 -1.91 -20.52 -6.97
N LEU A 101 -1.59 -19.22 -7.02
CA LEU A 101 -2.35 -18.21 -6.28
C LEU A 101 -3.76 -18.04 -6.86
N LYS A 102 -3.91 -18.09 -8.19
CA LYS A 102 -5.24 -18.07 -8.83
C LYS A 102 -6.11 -19.23 -8.35
N LEU A 103 -5.55 -20.44 -8.27
CA LEU A 103 -6.26 -21.63 -7.81
C LEU A 103 -6.69 -21.47 -6.35
N LYS A 104 -5.76 -21.07 -5.46
CA LYS A 104 -6.07 -20.81 -4.04
C LYS A 104 -7.19 -19.79 -3.86
N LEU A 105 -7.16 -18.69 -4.62
CA LEU A 105 -8.20 -17.67 -4.55
C LEU A 105 -9.55 -18.21 -4.99
N LYS A 106 -9.60 -18.97 -6.09
CA LYS A 106 -10.84 -19.57 -6.60
C LYS A 106 -11.43 -20.64 -5.67
N ASP A 107 -10.59 -21.42 -5.01
CA ASP A 107 -11.01 -22.40 -4.01
C ASP A 107 -11.63 -21.73 -2.78
N SER A 108 -11.20 -20.49 -2.47
CA SER A 108 -11.72 -19.68 -1.35
C SER A 108 -12.99 -18.87 -1.67
N LEU A 109 -13.45 -18.84 -2.92
CA LEU A 109 -14.64 -18.09 -3.38
C LEU A 109 -15.98 -18.80 -3.12
#